data_AF-A0A935RIW2-F1
#
_entry.id   AF-A0A935RIW2-F1
#
_cell.length_a   1.000
_cell.length_b   1.000
_cell.length_c   1.000
_cell.angle_alpha   90.00
_cell.angle_beta   90.00
_cell.angle_gamma   90.00
#
_symmetry.space_group_name_H-M   'P 1'
#
loop_
_entity.id
_entity.type
_entity.pdbx_description
1 polymer ?
#
loop_
_entity_poly.entity_id
_entity_poly.type
_entity_poly.pdbx_seq_one_letter_code
_entity_poly.pdbx_strand_id
1 'polypeptide(L)'
;MSPEEALARLIIGNRHFVNAKPAFPDQDAARRDALIEGQAPFAAILSCSDSRVAPEVLFDQGLGDLFVVRVAGNVANAIGIASLEYAAEHLGTRLIVVLGHERCGAVTAAVGGGELPGHLPALMTALQPAVAANRDPHGDPVEGAIRANVELTAELLRESGPILAEMVEKGELKIVGARYDLDTGIVEWLDGLAGPGHGAAAHAAAPAAKPSHAPAHAADAGGACRNARGARQRRRRAATPAAHAPAKATAHDTAKPAAHAAPAAKPNAEPHGSTHGR
;
A
#
# COMPACT_ATOMS: atom_id res chain seq x y z
N MET A 1 8.56 -9.27 18.30
CA MET A 1 7.90 -10.37 17.57
C MET A 1 8.81 -10.76 16.43
N SER A 2 9.11 -12.05 16.29
CA SER A 2 9.91 -12.54 15.16
C SER A 2 9.10 -12.49 13.85
N PRO A 3 9.75 -12.54 12.68
CA PRO A 3 9.03 -12.61 11.41
C PRO A 3 8.11 -13.84 11.31
N GLU A 4 8.51 -14.97 11.88
CA GLU A 4 7.74 -16.22 11.91
C GLU A 4 6.47 -16.08 12.77
N GLU A 5 6.58 -15.45 13.94
CA GLU A 5 5.44 -15.17 14.82
C GLU A 5 4.45 -14.21 14.15
N ALA A 6 4.97 -13.16 13.51
CA ALA A 6 4.16 -12.21 12.74
C ALA A 6 3.38 -12.91 11.63
N LEU A 7 4.05 -13.79 10.87
CA LEU A 7 3.42 -14.54 9.79
C LEU A 7 2.36 -15.51 10.32
N ALA A 8 2.66 -16.23 11.40
CA ALA A 8 1.70 -17.13 12.03
C ALA A 8 0.44 -16.38 12.51
N ARG A 9 0.61 -15.17 13.05
CA ARG A 9 -0.52 -14.30 13.43
C ARG A 9 -1.41 -13.94 12.23
N LEU A 10 -0.82 -13.56 11.10
CA LEU A 10 -1.58 -13.29 9.86
C LEU A 10 -2.32 -14.54 9.35
N ILE A 11 -1.67 -15.70 9.35
CA ILE A 11 -2.30 -16.97 8.93
C ILE A 11 -3.51 -17.30 9.81
N ILE A 12 -3.37 -17.19 11.13
CA ILE A 12 -4.46 -17.44 12.08
C ILE A 12 -5.61 -16.46 11.84
N GLY A 13 -5.29 -15.18 11.65
CA GLY A 13 -6.28 -14.14 11.39
C GLY A 13 -7.05 -14.35 10.08
N ASN A 14 -6.38 -14.72 8.99
CA ASN A 14 -7.08 -15.09 7.76
C ASN A 14 -7.97 -16.32 7.94
N ARG A 15 -7.55 -17.28 8.76
CA ARG A 15 -8.40 -18.43 9.10
C ARG A 15 -9.66 -18.01 9.85
N HIS A 16 -9.61 -16.99 10.72
CA HIS A 16 -10.81 -16.45 11.36
C HIS A 16 -11.75 -15.81 10.34
N PHE A 17 -11.20 -15.00 9.43
CA PHE A 17 -11.94 -14.36 8.35
C PHE A 17 -12.66 -15.40 7.46
N VAL A 18 -11.93 -16.40 6.97
CA VAL A 18 -12.47 -17.49 6.12
C VAL A 18 -13.59 -18.26 6.82
N ASN A 19 -13.47 -18.49 8.13
CA ASN A 19 -14.47 -19.24 8.90
C ASN A 19 -15.64 -18.38 9.41
N ALA A 20 -15.73 -17.10 8.99
CA ALA A 20 -16.73 -16.15 9.46
C ALA A 20 -16.79 -16.02 11.00
N LYS A 21 -15.62 -16.10 11.65
CA LYS A 21 -15.44 -15.93 13.10
C LYS A 21 -14.37 -14.88 13.42
N PRO A 22 -14.47 -13.65 12.88
CA PRO A 22 -13.53 -12.58 13.19
C PRO A 22 -13.56 -12.25 14.68
N ALA A 23 -12.39 -12.07 15.27
CA ALA A 23 -12.25 -11.62 16.65
C ALA A 23 -12.42 -10.10 16.78
N PHE A 24 -12.21 -9.35 15.69
CA PHE A 24 -12.19 -7.88 15.68
C PHE A 24 -11.25 -7.31 16.78
N PRO A 25 -9.99 -7.77 16.84
CA PRO A 25 -9.07 -7.32 17.87
C PRO A 25 -8.74 -5.84 17.69
N ASP A 26 -8.39 -5.16 18.77
CA ASP A 26 -7.74 -3.84 18.70
C ASP A 26 -8.54 -2.76 17.93
N GLN A 27 -9.88 -2.79 18.03
CA GLN A 27 -10.79 -1.85 17.36
C GLN A 27 -11.57 -0.93 18.32
N ASP A 28 -11.36 -1.07 19.63
CA ASP A 28 -12.10 -0.31 20.64
C ASP A 28 -11.52 1.08 20.93
N ALA A 29 -12.23 1.85 21.75
CA ALA A 29 -11.83 3.20 22.14
C ALA A 29 -10.52 3.21 22.94
N ALA A 30 -10.30 2.22 23.82
CA ALA A 30 -9.10 2.14 24.64
C ALA A 30 -7.85 1.91 23.79
N ARG A 31 -7.96 1.04 22.77
CA ARG A 31 -6.89 0.83 21.80
C ARG A 31 -6.58 2.10 21.02
N ARG A 32 -7.61 2.82 20.54
CA ARG A 32 -7.42 4.09 19.83
C ARG A 32 -6.69 5.11 20.70
N ASP A 33 -7.05 5.21 21.98
CA ASP A 33 -6.41 6.13 22.92
C ASP A 33 -4.94 5.73 23.20
N ALA A 34 -4.65 4.42 23.25
CA ALA A 34 -3.29 3.90 23.42
C ALA A 34 -2.34 4.18 22.23
N LEU A 35 -2.87 4.49 21.04
CA LEU A 35 -2.08 4.75 19.82
C LEU A 35 -1.78 6.24 19.60
N ILE A 36 -2.20 7.14 20.49
CA ILE A 36 -1.98 8.59 20.34
C ILE A 36 -0.49 8.94 20.33
N GLU A 37 0.30 8.30 21.19
CA GLU A 37 1.72 8.63 21.37
C GLU A 37 2.63 7.87 20.38
N GLY A 38 2.09 6.89 19.64
CA GLY A 38 2.88 6.13 18.68
C GLY A 38 2.24 4.82 18.23
N GLN A 39 2.92 4.15 17.30
CA GLN A 39 2.51 2.88 16.74
C GLN A 39 3.69 1.90 16.66
N ALA A 40 3.40 0.61 16.75
CA ALA A 40 4.38 -0.46 16.61
C ALA A 40 3.77 -1.65 15.84
N PRO A 41 3.48 -1.49 14.53
CA PRO A 41 2.90 -2.54 13.71
C PRO A 41 3.83 -3.74 13.61
N PHE A 42 3.27 -4.93 13.78
CA PHE A 42 4.06 -6.17 13.77
C PHE A 42 4.40 -6.65 12.36
N ALA A 43 3.60 -6.23 11.36
CA ALA A 43 3.80 -6.54 9.96
C ALA A 43 3.46 -5.34 9.06
N ALA A 44 4.09 -5.27 7.90
CA ALA A 44 3.79 -4.31 6.85
C ALA A 44 3.24 -5.05 5.62
N ILE A 45 2.22 -4.50 4.98
CA ILE A 45 1.56 -5.15 3.84
C ILE A 45 1.59 -4.18 2.64
N LEU A 46 2.24 -4.59 1.56
CA LEU A 46 2.06 -3.98 0.24
C LEU A 46 0.91 -4.71 -0.47
N SER A 47 -0.24 -4.04 -0.66
CA SER A 47 -1.43 -4.66 -1.23
C SER A 47 -2.03 -3.86 -2.38
N CYS A 48 -2.93 -4.50 -3.12
CA CYS A 48 -3.67 -3.82 -4.17
C CYS A 48 -4.63 -2.75 -3.58
N SER A 49 -4.81 -1.64 -4.30
CA SER A 49 -5.86 -0.65 -3.99
C SER A 49 -7.29 -1.15 -4.23
N ASP A 50 -7.47 -2.39 -4.73
CA ASP A 50 -8.78 -3.00 -4.95
C ASP A 50 -9.64 -2.92 -3.67
N SER A 51 -10.86 -2.39 -3.80
CA SER A 51 -11.76 -2.13 -2.67
C SER A 51 -12.22 -3.39 -1.93
N ARG A 52 -12.02 -4.57 -2.53
CA ARG A 52 -12.34 -5.88 -1.94
C ARG A 52 -11.18 -6.44 -1.12
N VAL A 53 -10.01 -5.82 -1.18
CA VAL A 53 -8.78 -6.28 -0.53
C VAL A 53 -8.39 -5.31 0.58
N ALA A 54 -8.91 -5.53 1.78
CA ALA A 54 -8.64 -4.75 2.97
C ALA A 54 -7.81 -5.60 3.97
N PRO A 55 -6.47 -5.45 4.01
CA PRO A 55 -5.60 -6.35 4.77
C PRO A 55 -5.98 -6.54 6.24
N GLU A 56 -6.39 -5.48 6.92
CA GLU A 56 -6.83 -5.50 8.32
C GLU A 56 -8.04 -6.42 8.50
N VAL A 57 -8.98 -6.42 7.55
CA VAL A 57 -10.15 -7.30 7.56
C VAL A 57 -9.76 -8.73 7.19
N LEU A 58 -9.00 -8.90 6.11
CA LEU A 58 -8.62 -10.20 5.57
C LEU A 58 -7.76 -11.01 6.54
N PHE A 59 -6.97 -10.33 7.37
CA PHE A 59 -6.14 -10.93 8.39
C PHE A 59 -6.71 -10.76 9.80
N ASP A 60 -7.95 -10.29 9.99
CA ASP A 60 -8.59 -10.12 11.32
C ASP A 60 -7.69 -9.37 12.32
N GLN A 61 -7.19 -8.20 11.92
CA GLN A 61 -6.33 -7.31 12.72
C GLN A 61 -7.02 -5.98 13.02
N GLY A 62 -6.47 -5.22 13.97
CA GLY A 62 -7.01 -3.93 14.40
C GLY A 62 -6.11 -2.74 14.15
N LEU A 63 -6.37 -1.68 14.91
CA LEU A 63 -5.63 -0.42 14.82
C LEU A 63 -4.20 -0.60 15.33
N GLY A 64 -3.23 -0.08 14.57
CA GLY A 64 -1.81 -0.10 14.93
C GLY A 64 -1.12 -1.45 14.77
N ASP A 65 -1.83 -2.48 14.30
CA ASP A 65 -1.29 -3.83 14.09
C ASP A 65 -0.51 -3.96 12.78
N LEU A 66 -1.03 -3.37 11.70
CA LEU A 66 -0.46 -3.45 10.35
C LEU A 66 -0.04 -2.07 9.85
N PHE A 67 1.10 -2.01 9.16
CA PHE A 67 1.48 -0.87 8.34
C PHE A 67 1.14 -1.14 6.88
N VAL A 68 0.15 -0.46 6.31
CA VAL A 68 -0.41 -0.84 5.01
C VAL A 68 -0.08 0.18 3.92
N VAL A 69 0.56 -0.29 2.85
CA VAL A 69 0.80 0.46 1.61
C VAL A 69 -0.11 -0.13 0.53
N ARG A 70 -0.91 0.71 -0.14
CA ARG A 70 -1.88 0.27 -1.16
C ARG A 70 -1.66 0.97 -2.49
N VAL A 71 -1.36 0.20 -3.52
CA VAL A 71 -1.19 0.69 -4.90
C VAL A 71 -1.91 -0.27 -5.85
N ALA A 72 -2.55 0.23 -6.91
CA ALA A 72 -3.17 -0.63 -7.91
C ALA A 72 -2.14 -1.65 -8.45
N GLY A 73 -2.50 -2.93 -8.51
CA GLY A 73 -1.57 -4.00 -8.89
C GLY A 73 -0.43 -4.26 -7.90
N ASN A 74 -0.53 -3.77 -6.65
CA ASN A 74 0.47 -3.96 -5.58
C ASN A 74 1.92 -3.69 -6.03
N VAL A 75 2.10 -2.71 -6.92
CA VAL A 75 3.41 -2.34 -7.48
C VAL A 75 4.27 -1.66 -6.42
N ALA A 76 5.51 -2.12 -6.27
CA ALA A 76 6.52 -1.47 -5.44
C ALA A 76 7.16 -0.29 -6.18
N ASN A 77 6.51 0.88 -6.13
CA ASN A 77 7.10 2.13 -6.62
C ASN A 77 8.02 2.76 -5.56
N ALA A 78 8.79 3.79 -5.94
CA ALA A 78 9.77 4.43 -5.04
C ALA A 78 9.17 4.92 -3.70
N ILE A 79 7.96 5.49 -3.72
CA ILE A 79 7.29 5.97 -2.50
C ILE A 79 6.76 4.80 -1.65
N GLY A 80 6.29 3.73 -2.30
CA GLY A 80 5.88 2.51 -1.63
C GLY A 80 7.05 1.82 -0.93
N ILE A 81 8.19 1.71 -1.60
CA ILE A 81 9.43 1.18 -1.03
C ILE A 81 9.87 2.04 0.16
N ALA A 82 9.95 3.37 0.01
CA ALA A 82 10.31 4.26 1.10
C ALA A 82 9.36 4.15 2.32
N SER A 83 8.08 3.89 2.07
CA SER A 83 7.09 3.65 3.14
C SER A 83 7.35 2.32 3.86
N LEU A 84 7.74 1.28 3.13
CA LEU A 84 8.10 -0.02 3.71
C LEU A 84 9.43 0.05 4.48
N GLU A 85 10.41 0.80 3.98
CA GLU A 85 11.66 1.11 4.69
C GLU A 85 11.38 1.83 6.00
N TYR A 86 10.47 2.81 6.00
CA TYR A 86 10.03 3.48 7.23
C TYR A 86 9.41 2.49 8.23
N ALA A 87 8.55 1.57 7.78
CA ALA A 87 7.98 0.55 8.65
C ALA A 87 9.06 -0.37 9.24
N ALA A 88 10.00 -0.83 8.41
CA ALA A 88 11.05 -1.75 8.83
C ALA A 88 12.06 -1.09 9.80
N GLU A 89 12.61 0.06 9.39
CA GLU A 89 13.70 0.74 10.09
C GLU A 89 13.20 1.58 11.27
N HIS A 90 12.13 2.35 11.09
CA HIS A 90 11.67 3.31 12.10
C HIS A 90 10.63 2.73 13.05
N LEU A 91 9.70 1.91 12.54
CA LEU A 91 8.66 1.29 13.36
C LEU A 91 9.05 -0.11 13.87
N GLY A 92 10.18 -0.64 13.40
CA GLY A 92 10.73 -1.92 13.85
C GLY A 92 9.96 -3.13 13.33
N THR A 93 9.16 -2.99 12.27
CA THR A 93 8.44 -4.09 11.63
C THR A 93 9.41 -5.11 11.03
N ARG A 94 9.18 -6.41 11.29
CA ARG A 94 10.09 -7.49 10.87
C ARG A 94 9.51 -8.45 9.84
N LEU A 95 8.29 -8.19 9.38
CA LEU A 95 7.63 -8.92 8.30
C LEU A 95 7.04 -7.94 7.28
N ILE A 96 7.37 -8.13 6.00
CA ILE A 96 6.66 -7.50 4.88
C ILE A 96 5.93 -8.58 4.08
N VAL A 97 4.66 -8.33 3.75
CA VAL A 97 3.87 -9.18 2.85
C VAL A 97 3.53 -8.41 1.58
N VAL A 98 3.86 -8.98 0.43
CA VAL A 98 3.34 -8.55 -0.86
C VAL A 98 2.06 -9.33 -1.13
N LEU A 99 0.91 -8.65 -1.05
CA LEU A 99 -0.42 -9.25 -1.18
C LEU A 99 -1.05 -8.90 -2.53
N GLY A 100 -0.94 -9.83 -3.48
CA GLY A 100 -1.76 -9.86 -4.69
C GLY A 100 -3.15 -10.44 -4.44
N HIS A 101 -3.99 -10.43 -5.47
CA HIS A 101 -5.30 -11.06 -5.38
C HIS A 101 -5.83 -11.50 -6.74
N GLU A 102 -6.73 -12.48 -6.69
CA GLU A 102 -7.51 -12.98 -7.82
C GLU A 102 -8.18 -11.85 -8.61
N ARG A 103 -8.25 -12.00 -9.94
CA ARG A 103 -9.00 -11.08 -10.83
C ARG A 103 -8.65 -9.60 -10.59
N CYS A 104 -7.36 -9.31 -10.44
CA CYS A 104 -6.84 -7.96 -10.26
C CYS A 104 -6.99 -7.14 -11.55
N GLY A 105 -7.83 -6.10 -11.51
CA GLY A 105 -8.12 -5.27 -12.68
C GLY A 105 -6.91 -4.59 -13.31
N ALA A 106 -5.91 -4.22 -12.50
CA ALA A 106 -4.66 -3.63 -13.02
C ALA A 106 -3.83 -4.65 -13.81
N VAL A 107 -3.71 -5.88 -13.30
CA VAL A 107 -3.01 -6.96 -13.99
C VAL A 107 -3.79 -7.41 -15.23
N THR A 108 -5.12 -7.53 -15.14
CA THR A 108 -5.98 -7.82 -16.29
C THR A 108 -5.79 -6.80 -17.41
N ALA A 109 -5.74 -5.50 -17.07
CA ALA A 109 -5.47 -4.46 -18.05
C ALA A 109 -4.06 -4.59 -18.66
N ALA A 110 -3.05 -4.92 -17.85
CA ALA A 110 -1.68 -5.11 -18.33
C ALA A 110 -1.54 -6.31 -19.30
N VAL A 111 -2.25 -7.41 -19.02
CA VAL A 111 -2.34 -8.58 -19.90
C VAL A 111 -3.09 -8.27 -21.19
N GLY A 112 -4.18 -7.51 -21.10
CA GLY A 112 -4.95 -7.08 -22.27
C GLY A 112 -4.20 -6.09 -23.18
N GLY A 113 -3.26 -5.33 -22.61
CA GLY A 113 -2.46 -4.32 -23.32
C GLY A 113 -3.30 -3.14 -23.82
N GLY A 114 -2.75 -2.43 -24.82
CA GLY A 114 -3.36 -1.27 -25.45
C GLY A 114 -2.93 0.09 -24.85
N GLU A 115 -3.36 1.17 -25.50
CA GLU A 115 -3.09 2.53 -25.05
C GLU A 115 -4.11 2.97 -23.99
N LEU A 116 -3.61 3.45 -22.85
CA LEU A 116 -4.44 3.98 -21.78
C LEU A 116 -4.18 5.49 -21.58
N PRO A 117 -5.21 6.29 -21.25
CA PRO A 117 -5.04 7.71 -21.05
C PRO A 117 -4.42 8.07 -19.69
N GLY A 118 -3.92 9.30 -19.58
CA GLY A 118 -3.47 9.90 -18.32
C GLY A 118 -2.24 9.19 -17.72
N HIS A 119 -2.31 8.84 -16.43
CA HIS A 119 -1.20 8.20 -15.71
C HIS A 119 -1.22 6.67 -15.75
N LEU A 120 -2.26 6.06 -16.34
CA LEU A 120 -2.39 4.61 -16.45
C LEU A 120 -1.22 3.92 -17.18
N PRO A 121 -0.57 4.53 -18.21
CA PRO A 121 0.60 3.92 -18.83
C PRO A 121 1.73 3.61 -17.85
N ALA A 122 1.95 4.44 -16.83
CA ALA A 122 2.99 4.18 -15.82
C ALA A 122 2.69 2.90 -15.01
N LEU A 123 1.42 2.67 -14.69
CA LEU A 123 0.97 1.44 -14.04
C LEU A 123 1.16 0.23 -14.96
N MET A 124 0.84 0.36 -16.25
CA MET A 124 1.04 -0.71 -17.22
C MET A 124 2.52 -1.07 -17.36
N THR A 125 3.39 -0.06 -17.52
CA THR A 125 4.84 -0.26 -17.61
C THR A 125 5.39 -1.02 -16.42
N ALA A 126 4.92 -0.69 -15.21
CA ALA A 126 5.36 -1.39 -14.00
C ALA A 126 4.90 -2.85 -13.93
N LEU A 127 3.77 -3.20 -14.56
CA LEU A 127 3.21 -4.56 -14.55
C LEU A 127 3.66 -5.44 -15.73
N GLN A 128 4.19 -4.85 -16.80
CA GLN A 128 4.66 -5.61 -17.98
C GLN A 128 5.69 -6.71 -17.66
N PRO A 129 6.66 -6.52 -16.75
CA PRO A 129 7.57 -7.61 -16.38
C PRO A 129 6.85 -8.85 -15.86
N ALA A 130 5.78 -8.69 -15.09
CA ALA A 130 4.99 -9.80 -14.58
C ALA A 130 4.19 -10.52 -15.68
N VAL A 131 3.67 -9.78 -16.65
CA VAL A 131 3.00 -10.36 -17.83
C VAL A 131 3.98 -11.19 -18.64
N ALA A 132 5.19 -10.67 -18.87
CA ALA A 132 6.24 -11.38 -19.60
C ALA A 132 6.81 -12.60 -18.85
N ALA A 133 6.83 -12.54 -17.51
CA ALA A 133 7.32 -13.60 -16.64
C ALA A 133 6.28 -14.69 -16.35
N ASN A 134 5.05 -14.61 -16.89
CA ASN A 134 4.05 -15.65 -16.71
C ASN A 134 4.59 -17.02 -17.20
N ARG A 135 4.69 -17.98 -16.28
CA ARG A 135 5.24 -19.32 -16.52
C ARG A 135 4.19 -20.38 -16.83
N ASP A 136 2.90 -20.04 -16.82
CA ASP A 136 1.82 -20.94 -17.17
C ASP A 136 1.21 -20.57 -18.53
N PRO A 137 1.76 -21.12 -19.63
CA PRO A 137 1.27 -20.85 -20.98
C PRO A 137 -0.06 -21.57 -21.30
N HIS A 138 -0.55 -22.44 -20.41
CA HIS A 138 -1.75 -23.24 -20.63
C HIS A 138 -2.90 -22.91 -19.67
N GLY A 139 -2.61 -22.19 -18.57
CA GLY A 139 -3.58 -21.66 -17.64
C GLY A 139 -4.13 -20.29 -18.02
N ASP A 140 -4.82 -19.66 -17.06
CA ASP A 140 -5.31 -18.30 -17.21
C ASP A 140 -4.13 -17.31 -17.19
N PRO A 141 -3.89 -16.57 -18.30
CA PRO A 141 -2.76 -15.63 -18.37
C PRO A 141 -2.83 -14.52 -17.32
N VAL A 142 -4.03 -14.14 -16.86
CA VAL A 142 -4.19 -13.13 -15.81
C VAL A 142 -3.74 -13.68 -14.47
N GLU A 143 -4.16 -14.89 -14.10
CA GLU A 143 -3.74 -15.51 -12.84
C GLU A 143 -2.25 -15.83 -12.81
N GLY A 144 -1.69 -16.30 -13.93
CA GLY A 144 -0.25 -16.48 -14.08
C GLY A 144 0.53 -15.16 -13.90
N ALA A 145 0.05 -14.06 -14.50
CA ALA A 145 0.65 -12.74 -14.32
C ALA A 145 0.46 -12.18 -12.90
N ILE A 146 -0.65 -12.47 -12.22
CA ILE A 146 -0.87 -12.07 -10.81
C ILE A 146 0.18 -12.71 -9.90
N ARG A 147 0.39 -14.03 -10.03
CA ARG A 147 1.41 -14.75 -9.24
C ARG A 147 2.82 -14.24 -9.54
N ALA A 148 3.17 -14.11 -10.82
CA ALA A 148 4.46 -13.56 -11.23
C ALA A 148 4.67 -12.14 -10.70
N ASN A 149 3.64 -11.30 -10.67
CA ASN A 149 3.72 -9.94 -10.12
C ASN A 149 4.05 -9.95 -8.63
N VAL A 150 3.43 -10.82 -7.84
CA VAL A 150 3.71 -10.96 -6.41
C VAL A 150 5.16 -11.43 -6.19
N GLU A 151 5.58 -12.47 -6.90
CA GLU A 151 6.93 -13.05 -6.79
C GLU A 151 8.01 -12.03 -7.15
N LEU A 152 7.91 -11.39 -8.32
CA LEU A 152 8.86 -10.37 -8.78
C LEU A 152 8.89 -9.15 -7.86
N THR A 153 7.74 -8.73 -7.34
CA THR A 153 7.68 -7.60 -6.39
C THR A 153 8.35 -7.98 -5.06
N ALA A 154 8.13 -9.19 -4.56
CA ALA A 154 8.78 -9.66 -3.34
C ALA A 154 10.30 -9.79 -3.53
N GLU A 155 10.76 -10.30 -4.66
CA GLU A 155 12.19 -10.35 -5.04
C GLU A 155 12.80 -8.95 -5.11
N LEU A 156 12.16 -8.02 -5.82
CA LEU A 156 12.60 -6.62 -5.89
C LEU A 156 12.75 -5.98 -4.51
N LEU A 157 11.81 -6.23 -3.59
CA LEU A 157 11.90 -5.69 -2.23
C LEU A 157 13.05 -6.33 -1.42
N ARG A 158 13.32 -7.63 -1.61
CA ARG A 158 14.46 -8.32 -0.96
C ARG A 158 15.80 -7.80 -1.47
N GLU A 159 15.86 -7.33 -2.70
CA GLU A 159 17.06 -6.75 -3.33
C GLU A 159 17.15 -5.23 -3.17
N SER A 160 16.13 -4.59 -2.58
CA SER A 160 16.06 -3.13 -2.43
C SER A 160 16.96 -2.65 -1.29
N GLY A 161 18.20 -2.32 -1.64
CA GLY A 161 19.17 -1.72 -0.71
C GLY A 161 19.06 -0.19 -0.58
N PRO A 162 19.64 0.39 0.50
CA PRO A 162 20.42 -0.32 1.51
C PRO A 162 19.58 -0.95 2.63
N ILE A 163 18.37 -0.46 2.93
CA ILE A 163 17.66 -0.82 4.16
C ILE A 163 17.09 -2.24 4.10
N LEU A 164 16.14 -2.51 3.18
CA LEU A 164 15.43 -3.79 3.19
C LEU A 164 16.35 -4.97 2.89
N ALA A 165 17.21 -4.83 1.88
CA ALA A 165 18.17 -5.87 1.50
C ALA A 165 19.12 -6.24 2.64
N GLU A 166 19.73 -5.26 3.32
CA GLU A 166 20.62 -5.55 4.43
C GLU A 166 19.89 -6.21 5.61
N MET A 167 18.66 -5.79 5.91
CA MET A 167 17.87 -6.41 6.99
C MET A 167 17.48 -7.86 6.64
N VAL A 168 17.19 -8.14 5.36
CA VAL A 168 16.95 -9.50 4.87
C VAL A 168 18.21 -10.36 4.98
N GLU A 169 19.37 -9.84 4.55
CA GLU A 169 20.66 -10.55 4.65
C GLU A 169 21.03 -10.87 6.10
N LYS A 170 20.75 -9.95 7.04
CA LYS A 170 20.97 -10.14 8.48
C LYS A 170 19.94 -11.08 9.13
N GLY A 171 18.89 -11.50 8.41
CA GLY A 171 17.80 -12.32 8.92
C GLY A 171 16.86 -11.58 9.89
N GLU A 172 16.92 -10.24 9.91
CA GLU A 172 16.09 -9.40 10.76
C GLU A 172 14.72 -9.10 10.14
N LEU A 173 14.64 -9.15 8.82
CA LEU A 173 13.41 -8.88 8.06
C LEU A 173 13.09 -10.08 7.18
N LYS A 174 11.82 -10.49 7.18
CA LYS A 174 11.30 -11.45 6.21
C LYS A 174 10.35 -10.75 5.26
N ILE A 175 10.51 -11.02 3.98
CA ILE A 175 9.61 -10.53 2.93
C ILE A 175 8.99 -11.74 2.26
N VAL A 176 7.65 -11.80 2.23
CA VAL A 176 6.91 -12.92 1.64
C VAL A 176 5.85 -12.47 0.64
N GLY A 177 5.60 -13.29 -0.38
CA GLY A 177 4.54 -13.13 -1.35
C GLY A 177 3.30 -13.94 -0.99
N ALA A 178 2.13 -13.35 -1.18
CA ALA A 178 0.83 -14.01 -0.99
C ALA A 178 -0.21 -13.57 -2.03
N ARG A 179 -1.18 -14.44 -2.29
CA ARG A 179 -2.31 -14.18 -3.21
C ARG A 179 -3.64 -14.44 -2.49
N TYR A 180 -4.47 -13.42 -2.42
CA TYR A 180 -5.82 -13.52 -1.86
C TYR A 180 -6.82 -14.05 -2.90
N ASP A 181 -7.59 -15.06 -2.51
CA ASP A 181 -8.67 -15.65 -3.29
C ASP A 181 -10.00 -14.98 -2.97
N LEU A 182 -10.64 -14.41 -3.98
CA LEU A 182 -11.85 -13.60 -3.79
C LEU A 182 -13.09 -14.47 -3.55
N ASP A 183 -13.09 -15.72 -4.03
CA ASP A 183 -14.23 -16.62 -3.91
C ASP A 183 -14.30 -17.29 -2.54
N THR A 184 -13.13 -17.64 -1.99
CA THR A 184 -13.02 -18.41 -0.73
C THR A 184 -12.59 -17.57 0.46
N GLY A 185 -11.99 -16.40 0.21
CA GLY A 185 -11.39 -15.57 1.25
C GLY A 185 -10.02 -16.04 1.73
N ILE A 186 -9.47 -17.11 1.15
CA ILE A 186 -8.20 -17.71 1.56
C ILE A 186 -7.03 -16.87 1.04
N VAL A 187 -6.00 -16.69 1.87
CA VAL A 187 -4.70 -16.17 1.44
C VAL A 187 -3.73 -17.33 1.24
N GLU A 188 -3.30 -17.53 -0.01
CA GLU A 188 -2.28 -18.50 -0.39
C GLU A 188 -0.88 -17.86 -0.31
N TRP A 189 0.10 -18.57 0.25
CA TRP A 189 1.48 -18.10 0.40
C TRP A 189 2.38 -18.70 -0.68
N LEU A 190 3.09 -17.85 -1.43
CA LEU A 190 3.77 -18.26 -2.66
C LEU A 190 5.22 -18.73 -2.47
N ASP A 191 5.89 -18.34 -1.38
CA ASP A 191 7.30 -18.70 -1.12
C ASP A 191 7.49 -20.13 -0.58
N GLY A 192 6.60 -21.06 -0.89
CA GLY A 192 6.66 -22.45 -0.41
C GLY A 192 6.44 -22.61 1.10
N LEU A 193 5.94 -21.57 1.77
CA LEU A 193 5.55 -21.65 3.18
C LEU A 193 4.26 -22.45 3.28
N ALA A 194 4.40 -23.74 3.58
CA ALA A 194 3.29 -24.58 3.98
C ALA A 194 2.65 -23.98 5.23
N GLY A 195 1.53 -23.26 5.07
CA GLY A 195 0.69 -22.91 6.21
C GLY A 195 0.35 -24.21 6.97
N PRO A 196 0.30 -24.20 8.31
CA PRO A 196 -0.14 -25.38 9.06
C PRO A 196 -1.58 -25.71 8.66
N GLY A 197 -1.75 -26.71 7.77
CA GLY A 197 -3.07 -27.25 7.41
C GLY A 197 -3.47 -27.34 5.94
N HIS A 198 -2.56 -27.29 4.95
CA HIS A 198 -2.91 -27.66 3.56
C HIS A 198 -2.99 -29.18 3.32
N GLY A 199 -3.48 -29.92 4.33
CA GLY A 199 -4.02 -31.25 4.10
C GLY A 199 -5.40 -31.08 3.51
N ALA A 200 -5.57 -31.54 2.26
CA ALA A 200 -6.84 -31.68 1.54
C ALA A 200 -8.08 -31.73 2.45
N ALA A 201 -8.70 -30.57 2.67
CA ALA A 201 -10.05 -30.48 3.22
C ALA A 201 -10.96 -30.03 2.06
N ALA A 202 -11.54 -31.04 1.44
CA ALA A 202 -12.66 -31.06 0.52
C ALA A 202 -13.35 -29.71 0.24
N HIS A 203 -13.46 -29.41 -1.05
CA HIS A 203 -14.57 -28.65 -1.60
C HIS A 203 -15.91 -29.14 -1.01
N ALA A 204 -16.39 -28.41 -0.02
CA ALA A 204 -17.81 -28.31 0.26
C ALA A 204 -18.13 -26.81 0.27
N ALA A 205 -18.32 -26.27 -0.93
CA ALA A 205 -18.98 -24.99 -1.09
C ALA A 205 -20.36 -25.12 -0.43
N ALA A 206 -20.54 -24.48 0.73
CA ALA A 206 -21.88 -24.25 1.25
C ALA A 206 -22.62 -23.38 0.22
N PRO A 207 -23.84 -23.73 -0.20
CA PRO A 207 -24.53 -22.96 -1.22
C PRO A 207 -24.82 -21.57 -0.67
N ALA A 208 -24.32 -20.55 -1.37
CA ALA A 208 -24.67 -19.17 -1.12
C ALA A 208 -26.20 -19.02 -1.16
N ALA A 209 -26.80 -18.69 -0.02
CA ALA A 209 -28.20 -18.32 0.04
C ALA A 209 -28.38 -17.02 -0.76
N LYS A 210 -29.10 -17.10 -1.89
CA LYS A 210 -29.45 -15.92 -2.69
C LYS A 210 -30.34 -14.98 -1.85
N PRO A 211 -30.01 -13.69 -1.69
CA PRO A 211 -30.98 -12.73 -1.21
C PRO A 211 -32.05 -12.53 -2.29
N SER A 212 -33.29 -12.89 -1.96
CA SER A 212 -34.46 -12.64 -2.80
C SER A 212 -34.87 -11.17 -2.68
N HIS A 213 -34.46 -10.35 -3.64
CA HIS A 213 -35.15 -9.09 -3.93
C HIS A 213 -35.68 -9.14 -5.35
N ALA A 214 -37.02 -9.25 -5.46
CA ALA A 214 -37.75 -9.10 -6.70
C ALA A 214 -37.65 -7.64 -7.18
N PRO A 215 -37.70 -7.39 -8.51
CA PRO A 215 -37.53 -6.06 -9.07
C PRO A 215 -38.82 -5.24 -8.92
N ALA A 216 -38.72 -3.99 -8.49
CA ALA A 216 -39.77 -3.01 -8.66
C ALA A 216 -39.78 -2.52 -10.11
N HIS A 217 -40.98 -2.46 -10.67
CA HIS A 217 -41.30 -2.23 -12.07
C HIS A 217 -40.74 -0.95 -12.68
N ALA A 218 -40.39 -1.07 -13.97
CA ALA A 218 -40.23 0.03 -14.90
C ALA A 218 -41.56 0.78 -15.12
N ALA A 219 -41.50 2.10 -15.11
CA ALA A 219 -42.45 2.96 -15.80
C ALA A 219 -41.65 3.98 -16.62
N ASP A 220 -41.92 3.94 -17.91
CA ASP A 220 -41.47 4.80 -18.99
C ASP A 220 -41.94 6.26 -18.79
N ALA A 221 -41.05 7.21 -19.08
CA ALA A 221 -41.42 8.54 -19.56
C ALA A 221 -40.18 9.25 -20.13
N GLY A 222 -40.09 9.28 -21.46
CA GLY A 222 -39.17 10.15 -22.18
C GLY A 222 -39.39 11.63 -21.87
N GLY A 223 -38.31 12.43 -21.96
CA GLY A 223 -38.39 13.85 -21.65
C GLY A 223 -37.09 14.61 -21.92
N ALA A 224 -36.90 14.95 -23.20
CA ALA A 224 -36.02 15.97 -23.76
C ALA A 224 -35.15 16.82 -22.79
N CYS A 225 -33.85 16.70 -22.99
CA CYS A 225 -32.83 17.69 -22.63
C CYS A 225 -33.18 19.06 -23.26
N ARG A 226 -33.50 20.08 -22.45
CA ARG A 226 -33.50 21.48 -22.88
C ARG A 226 -32.91 22.38 -21.79
N ASN A 227 -31.81 23.02 -22.19
CA ASN A 227 -31.12 24.12 -21.51
C ASN A 227 -32.07 25.27 -21.14
N ALA A 228 -31.85 25.87 -19.97
CA ALA A 228 -32.25 27.25 -19.70
C ALA A 228 -31.16 27.97 -18.90
N ARG A 229 -30.35 28.75 -19.61
CA ARG A 229 -29.56 29.84 -19.04
C ARG A 229 -30.47 31.08 -18.93
N GLY A 230 -30.45 31.71 -17.77
CA GLY A 230 -30.48 33.18 -17.64
C GLY A 230 -31.83 33.86 -17.42
N ALA A 231 -31.97 34.50 -16.25
CA ALA A 231 -32.37 35.91 -16.02
C ALA A 231 -32.97 36.04 -14.60
N ARG A 232 -32.21 36.57 -13.62
CA ARG A 232 -32.24 37.97 -13.16
C ARG A 232 -33.62 38.47 -12.69
N GLN A 233 -33.78 38.68 -11.38
CA GLN A 233 -33.93 40.01 -10.71
C GLN A 233 -34.41 39.82 -9.25
N ARG A 234 -33.52 40.06 -8.28
CA ARG A 234 -33.55 41.24 -7.37
C ARG A 234 -34.83 41.38 -6.51
N ARG A 235 -34.69 41.10 -5.21
CA ARG A 235 -35.08 42.06 -4.15
C ARG A 235 -34.03 42.06 -3.04
N ARG A 236 -33.55 43.27 -2.74
CA ARG A 236 -32.65 43.64 -1.64
C ARG A 236 -33.49 44.08 -0.44
N ARG A 237 -33.00 43.78 0.77
CA ARG A 237 -32.92 44.65 1.98
C ARG A 237 -32.25 43.77 3.07
N ALA A 238 -30.95 43.91 3.35
CA ALA A 238 -30.25 44.97 4.11
C ALA A 238 -30.40 44.81 5.63
N ALA A 239 -29.31 44.35 6.27
CA ALA A 239 -28.88 44.79 7.60
C ALA A 239 -27.34 44.90 7.57
N THR A 240 -26.86 46.07 7.99
CA THR A 240 -25.50 46.64 7.84
C THR A 240 -24.63 46.27 9.06
N PRO A 241 -23.29 46.27 8.97
CA PRO A 241 -22.38 45.77 10.00
C PRO A 241 -21.94 46.86 10.97
N ALA A 242 -21.43 46.45 12.14
CA ALA A 242 -20.67 47.31 13.03
C ALA A 242 -19.16 47.04 12.83
N ALA A 243 -18.40 48.11 12.63
CA ALA A 243 -16.96 48.17 12.49
C ALA A 243 -16.41 49.19 13.49
N HIS A 244 -15.15 49.01 13.94
CA HIS A 244 -14.07 50.00 14.14
C HIS A 244 -13.11 49.53 15.25
N ALA A 245 -11.78 49.68 15.22
CA ALA A 245 -10.79 50.14 14.21
C ALA A 245 -9.36 49.79 14.78
N PRO A 246 -8.20 50.34 14.33
CA PRO A 246 -7.09 49.55 13.79
C PRO A 246 -5.76 49.66 14.59
N ALA A 247 -4.79 48.80 14.28
CA ALA A 247 -3.39 48.99 14.72
C ALA A 247 -2.45 49.13 13.50
N LYS A 248 -1.61 50.17 13.59
CA LYS A 248 -0.74 50.75 12.56
C LYS A 248 0.40 49.84 12.09
N ALA A 249 0.71 49.94 10.80
CA ALA A 249 1.98 49.56 10.22
C ALA A 249 2.99 50.72 10.32
N THR A 250 4.26 50.39 10.56
CA THR A 250 5.42 51.26 10.27
C THR A 250 6.41 50.45 9.44
N ALA A 251 6.80 51.01 8.30
CA ALA A 251 7.82 50.51 7.40
C ALA A 251 9.21 50.98 7.84
N HIS A 252 10.24 50.17 7.60
CA HIS A 252 11.56 50.66 7.20
C HIS A 252 12.34 49.61 6.37
N ASP A 253 12.43 49.98 5.10
CA ASP A 253 13.38 49.76 4.01
C ASP A 253 14.73 49.02 4.20
N THR A 254 15.03 48.22 3.15
CA THR A 254 16.30 47.93 2.45
C THR A 254 17.59 47.50 3.17
N ALA A 255 18.11 46.30 2.84
CA ALA A 255 19.37 46.09 2.08
C ALA A 255 19.70 44.57 1.91
N LYS A 256 20.26 44.23 0.75
CA LYS A 256 20.67 42.88 0.24
C LYS A 256 22.17 42.61 0.58
N PRO A 257 22.79 41.50 0.11
CA PRO A 257 22.99 40.18 0.75
C PRO A 257 24.44 39.89 1.19
N ALA A 258 24.70 38.78 1.90
CA ALA A 258 26.00 38.12 1.87
C ALA A 258 25.87 36.59 1.99
N ALA A 259 26.58 35.90 1.11
CA ALA A 259 26.67 34.45 0.99
C ALA A 259 27.51 33.84 2.12
N HIS A 260 27.17 32.64 2.57
CA HIS A 260 28.08 31.78 3.31
C HIS A 260 28.30 30.47 2.55
N ALA A 261 29.56 30.29 2.17
CA ALA A 261 30.12 29.16 1.46
C ALA A 261 30.44 27.99 2.41
N ALA A 262 30.53 26.81 1.81
CA ALA A 262 30.93 25.54 2.40
C ALA A 262 32.37 25.56 3.00
N PRO A 263 32.69 24.68 3.96
CA PRO A 263 34.06 24.43 4.36
C PRO A 263 34.75 23.42 3.43
N ALA A 264 35.87 23.84 2.83
CA ALA A 264 36.78 23.01 2.05
C ALA A 264 37.81 22.27 2.94
N ALA A 265 38.27 21.14 2.40
CA ALA A 265 39.23 20.20 2.96
C ALA A 265 40.60 20.81 3.33
N LYS A 266 41.24 20.24 4.38
CA LYS A 266 42.63 20.50 4.74
C LYS A 266 43.57 19.61 3.91
N PRO A 267 44.68 20.14 3.35
CA PRO A 267 45.70 19.31 2.71
C PRO A 267 46.70 18.76 3.75
N ASN A 268 47.09 17.50 3.56
CA ASN A 268 48.20 16.85 4.25
C ASN A 268 49.54 17.44 3.79
N ALA A 269 50.42 17.72 4.76
CA ALA A 269 51.82 18.02 4.54
C ALA A 269 52.68 16.93 5.21
N GLU A 270 53.45 16.21 4.39
CA GLU A 270 54.69 15.50 4.74
C GLU A 270 55.85 16.23 4.02
N PRO A 271 57.16 15.94 4.26
CA PRO A 271 57.78 15.01 5.23
C PRO A 271 58.91 15.65 6.07
N HIS A 272 59.23 15.04 7.22
CA HIS A 272 60.49 15.25 7.93
C HIS A 272 61.56 14.28 7.40
N GLY A 273 62.66 14.83 6.88
CA GLY A 273 63.89 14.10 6.61
C GLY A 273 64.82 14.08 7.82
N SER A 274 65.50 12.96 8.04
CA SER A 274 66.77 12.92 8.78
C SER A 274 67.59 11.69 8.37
N THR A 275 68.60 11.96 7.55
CA THR A 275 70.00 11.50 7.66
C THR A 275 70.31 10.01 7.91
N HIS A 276 70.84 9.37 6.86
CA HIS A 276 71.81 8.28 6.95
C HIS A 276 73.24 8.85 7.05
N GLY A 277 74.10 8.21 7.84
CA GLY A 277 75.53 8.52 7.90
C GLY A 277 76.34 7.55 8.76
N ARG A 278 76.72 6.41 8.16
CA ARG A 278 78.02 5.70 8.19
C ARG A 278 77.86 4.19 8.09
#